data_AF-A0A3N5IZK0-F1
#
_entry.id   AF-A0A3N5IZK0-F1
#
_cell.length_a   1.000
_cell.length_b   1.000
_cell.length_c   1.000
_cell.angle_alpha   90.00
_cell.angle_beta   90.00
_cell.angle_gamma   90.00
#
_symmetry.space_group_name_H-M   'P 1'
#
loop_
_entity.id
_entity.type
_entity.pdbx_description
1 polymer ?
#
loop_
_entity_poly.entity_id
_entity_poly.type
_entity_poly.pdbx_seq_one_letter_code
_entity_poly.pdbx_strand_id
1 'polypeptide(L)'
;MTVLHPAAERYLNIPGSLIAWVLLILALSLFCYSLSRRILLLRSGQPDPRWDDWKERLWGLVVYGILQKRQPRYFWAGLIHFLIFGGFAVLGLRSLDLIIQGLGGGYALPFLRGGFGVFYGSLKDLFELAVLSACIWAILRRAVIRPARYELENGRGHRWEA
;
A
#
# COMPACT_ATOMS: atom_id res chain seq x y z
N MET A 1 31.19 -1.46 8.94
CA MET A 1 31.09 -2.25 7.70
C MET A 1 30.24 -1.43 6.73
N THR A 2 30.78 -1.01 5.58
CA THR A 2 29.98 -0.34 4.55
C THR A 2 29.07 -1.40 3.93
N VAL A 3 27.79 -1.42 4.31
CA VAL A 3 26.80 -2.28 3.67
C VAL A 3 26.72 -1.82 2.21
N LEU A 4 27.26 -2.62 1.29
CA LEU A 4 27.14 -2.36 -0.13
C LEU A 4 25.67 -2.56 -0.50
N HIS A 5 25.12 -1.62 -1.27
CA HIS A 5 23.75 -1.74 -1.74
C HIS A 5 23.65 -2.99 -2.64
N PRO A 6 22.66 -3.88 -2.47
CA PRO A 6 22.57 -5.12 -3.27
C PRO A 6 22.59 -4.90 -4.78
N ALA A 7 22.11 -3.74 -5.26
CA ALA A 7 22.16 -3.39 -6.69
C ALA A 7 23.57 -3.00 -7.21
N ALA A 8 24.50 -2.68 -6.32
CA ALA A 8 25.89 -2.41 -6.67
C ALA A 8 26.72 -3.70 -6.82
N GLU A 9 26.21 -4.83 -6.32
CA GLU A 9 26.87 -6.13 -6.43
C GLU A 9 26.64 -6.79 -7.79
N ARG A 10 27.44 -7.81 -8.08
CA ARG A 10 27.26 -8.66 -9.27
C ARG A 10 26.81 -10.04 -8.84
N TYR A 11 25.70 -10.51 -9.41
CA TYR A 11 25.18 -11.85 -9.21
C TYR A 11 25.45 -12.66 -10.48
N LEU A 12 26.27 -13.72 -10.39
CA LEU A 12 26.61 -14.55 -11.55
C LEU A 12 27.13 -13.72 -12.75
N ASN A 13 28.00 -12.74 -12.47
CA ASN A 13 28.51 -11.74 -13.43
C ASN A 13 27.47 -10.74 -14.01
N ILE A 14 26.22 -10.78 -13.55
CA ILE A 14 25.18 -9.82 -13.92
C ILE A 14 25.16 -8.68 -12.90
N PRO A 15 25.24 -7.40 -13.31
CA PRO A 15 25.07 -6.27 -12.39
C PRO A 15 23.69 -6.31 -11.72
N GLY A 16 23.64 -6.16 -10.39
CA GLY A 16 22.39 -6.13 -9.63
C GLY A 16 21.44 -5.03 -10.08
N SER A 17 21.97 -3.88 -10.50
CA SER A 17 21.18 -2.79 -11.09
C SER A 17 20.46 -3.21 -12.37
N LEU A 18 21.08 -4.04 -13.23
CA LEU A 18 20.44 -4.57 -14.42
C LEU A 18 19.25 -5.47 -14.06
N ILE A 19 19.42 -6.32 -13.05
CA ILE A 19 18.34 -7.17 -12.53
C ILE A 19 17.19 -6.29 -12.01
N ALA A 20 17.50 -5.23 -11.25
CA ALA A 20 16.50 -4.28 -10.75
C ALA A 20 15.73 -3.58 -11.89
N TRP A 21 16.42 -3.14 -12.95
CA TRP A 21 15.79 -2.57 -14.14
C TRP A 21 14.85 -3.55 -14.84
N VAL A 22 15.28 -4.80 -15.05
CA VAL A 22 14.45 -5.84 -15.68
C VAL A 22 13.21 -6.12 -14.84
N LEU A 23 13.35 -6.27 -13.53
CA LEU A 23 12.23 -6.49 -12.62
C LEU A 23 11.27 -5.31 -12.59
N LEU A 24 11.78 -4.07 -12.57
CA LEU A 24 10.95 -2.87 -12.59
C LEU A 24 10.14 -2.77 -13.89
N ILE A 25 10.79 -2.99 -15.04
CA ILE A 25 10.12 -2.96 -16.35
C ILE A 25 9.03 -4.03 -16.39
N LEU A 26 9.34 -5.27 -16.00
CA LEU A 26 8.37 -6.36 -15.97
C LEU A 26 7.18 -6.03 -15.05
N ALA A 27 7.45 -5.54 -13.83
CA ALA A 27 6.41 -5.16 -12.89
C ALA A 27 5.51 -4.04 -13.43
N LEU A 28 6.09 -3.00 -14.03
CA LEU A 28 5.34 -1.91 -14.65
C LEU A 28 4.53 -2.37 -15.86
N SER A 29 5.07 -3.24 -16.72
CA SER A 29 4.35 -3.81 -17.85
C SER A 29 3.13 -4.62 -17.40
N LEU A 30 3.30 -5.49 -16.40
CA LEU A 30 2.19 -6.27 -15.84
C LEU A 30 1.15 -5.39 -15.13
N PHE A 31 1.60 -4.37 -14.40
CA PHE A 31 0.73 -3.39 -13.76
C PHE A 31 -0.10 -2.62 -14.80
N CYS A 32 0.53 -2.06 -15.83
CA CYS A 32 -0.14 -1.34 -16.91
C CYS A 32 -1.11 -2.24 -17.68
N TYR A 33 -0.73 -3.50 -17.93
CA TYR A 33 -1.64 -4.49 -18.51
C TYR A 33 -2.88 -4.69 -17.63
N SER A 34 -2.70 -5.00 -16.33
CA SER A 34 -3.83 -5.19 -15.41
C SER A 34 -4.72 -3.94 -15.29
N LEU A 35 -4.09 -2.77 -15.22
CA LEU A 35 -4.78 -1.48 -15.14
C LEU A 35 -5.61 -1.22 -16.41
N SER A 36 -5.05 -1.46 -17.60
CA SER A 36 -5.77 -1.27 -18.86
C SER A 36 -7.02 -2.14 -18.96
N ARG A 37 -6.96 -3.41 -18.51
CA ARG A 37 -8.11 -4.31 -18.46
C ARG A 37 -9.22 -3.79 -17.53
N ARG A 38 -8.85 -3.25 -16.38
CA ARG A 38 -9.83 -2.64 -15.43
C ARG A 38 -10.42 -1.35 -15.98
N ILE A 39 -9.61 -0.50 -16.62
CA ILE A 39 -10.09 0.73 -17.25
C ILE A 39 -11.07 0.41 -18.38
N LEU A 40 -10.82 -0.63 -19.18
CA LEU A 40 -11.75 -1.05 -20.24
C LEU A 40 -13.14 -1.40 -19.67
N LEU A 41 -13.20 -2.13 -18.55
CA LEU A 41 -14.46 -2.43 -17.87
C LEU A 41 -15.14 -1.18 -17.29
N LEU A 42 -14.38 -0.23 -16.77
CA LEU A 42 -14.94 1.03 -16.29
C LEU A 42 -15.48 1.89 -17.43
N ARG A 43 -14.84 1.84 -18.61
CA ARG A 43 -15.27 2.58 -19.81
C ARG A 43 -16.51 1.99 -20.48
N SER A 44 -16.83 0.71 -20.24
CA SER A 44 -18.11 0.12 -20.68
C SER A 44 -19.28 0.52 -19.77
N GLY A 45 -19.04 1.21 -18.65
CA GLY A 45 -20.09 1.76 -17.81
C GLY A 45 -20.78 2.97 -18.44
N GLN A 46 -21.87 3.43 -17.82
CA GLN A 46 -22.53 4.66 -18.25
C GLN A 46 -21.60 5.88 -18.08
N PRO A 47 -21.72 6.89 -18.96
CA PRO A 47 -20.95 8.12 -18.84
C PRO A 47 -21.27 8.82 -17.52
N ASP A 48 -20.23 9.13 -16.74
CA ASP A 48 -20.28 9.89 -15.50
C ASP A 48 -19.72 11.30 -15.77
N PRO A 49 -20.47 12.39 -15.54
CA PRO A 49 -19.97 13.76 -15.72
C PRO A 49 -18.94 14.09 -14.64
N ARG A 50 -17.68 13.67 -14.85
CA ARG A 50 -16.66 13.65 -13.80
C ARG A 50 -16.26 15.02 -13.23
N TRP A 51 -16.48 16.07 -14.02
CA TRP A 51 -16.11 17.44 -13.68
C TRP A 51 -17.23 18.20 -12.98
N ASP A 52 -18.42 17.62 -12.90
CA ASP A 52 -19.52 18.16 -12.11
C ASP A 52 -19.20 18.01 -10.62
N ASP A 53 -19.53 19.03 -9.82
CA ASP A 53 -19.29 19.08 -8.37
C ASP A 53 -17.87 18.64 -7.93
N TRP A 54 -16.84 19.01 -8.69
CA TRP A 54 -15.47 18.51 -8.48
C TRP A 54 -14.94 18.81 -7.06
N LYS A 55 -15.39 19.90 -6.43
CA LYS A 55 -15.01 20.29 -5.07
C LYS A 55 -15.58 19.32 -4.05
N GLU A 56 -16.86 19.00 -4.17
CA GLU A 56 -17.59 18.06 -3.32
C GLU A 56 -16.99 16.66 -3.46
N ARG A 57 -16.63 16.26 -4.68
CA ARG A 57 -15.98 14.96 -4.94
C ARG A 57 -14.57 14.90 -4.37
N LEU A 58 -13.78 15.96 -4.51
CA LEU A 58 -12.43 16.04 -3.91
C LEU A 58 -12.51 16.00 -2.38
N TRP A 59 -13.44 16.76 -1.79
CA TRP A 59 -13.69 16.72 -0.36
C TRP A 59 -14.15 15.33 0.09
N GLY A 60 -15.02 14.69 -0.69
CA GLY A 60 -15.43 13.31 -0.49
C GLY A 60 -14.25 12.33 -0.51
N LEU A 61 -13.30 12.50 -1.44
CA LEU A 61 -12.08 11.69 -1.49
C LEU A 61 -11.23 11.88 -0.23
N VAL A 62 -11.05 13.11 0.24
CA VAL A 62 -10.30 13.38 1.46
C VAL A 62 -11.00 12.76 2.67
N VAL A 63 -12.30 13.02 2.86
CA VAL A 63 -13.05 12.57 4.04
C VAL A 63 -13.25 11.06 4.07
N TYR A 64 -13.62 10.46 2.95
CA TYR A 64 -13.99 9.04 2.90
C TYR A 64 -12.85 8.15 2.41
N GLY A 65 -11.96 8.64 1.56
CA GLY A 65 -10.80 7.91 1.06
C GLY A 65 -9.60 8.02 1.99
N ILE A 66 -9.12 9.25 2.23
CA ILE A 66 -7.89 9.48 3.01
C ILE A 66 -8.13 9.34 4.51
N LEU A 67 -9.12 10.05 5.05
CA LEU A 67 -9.46 10.01 6.48
C LEU A 67 -10.29 8.79 6.87
N GLN A 68 -10.74 8.01 5.90
CA GLN A 68 -11.48 6.76 6.11
C GLN A 68 -12.67 6.90 7.09
N LYS A 69 -13.41 8.02 7.08
CA LYS A 69 -14.48 8.34 8.06
C LYS A 69 -15.51 7.22 8.29
N ARG A 70 -15.71 6.32 7.31
CA ARG A 70 -16.67 5.20 7.40
C ARG A 70 -16.09 3.93 8.02
N GLN A 71 -14.77 3.78 8.11
CA GLN A 71 -14.13 2.56 8.63
C GLN A 71 -14.38 2.30 10.12
N PRO A 72 -14.42 3.31 11.01
CA PRO A 72 -14.68 3.09 12.45
C PRO A 72 -16.09 2.59 12.77
N ARG A 73 -16.94 2.32 11.76
CA ARG A 73 -18.27 1.70 11.96
C ARG A 73 -18.19 0.41 12.78
N TYR A 74 -17.10 -0.32 12.62
CA TYR A 74 -16.76 -1.47 13.45
C TYR A 74 -15.37 -1.23 14.02
N PHE A 75 -15.28 -1.05 15.33
CA PHE A 75 -14.07 -0.51 15.95
C PHE A 75 -12.83 -1.35 15.63
N TRP A 76 -12.89 -2.67 15.80
CA TRP A 76 -11.73 -3.55 15.61
C TRP A 76 -11.34 -3.66 14.13
N ALA A 77 -12.28 -4.00 13.24
CA ALA A 77 -11.99 -4.02 11.80
C ALA A 77 -11.50 -2.66 11.26
N GLY A 78 -12.12 -1.57 11.73
CA GLY A 78 -11.79 -0.21 11.34
C GLY A 78 -10.38 0.19 11.78
N LEU A 79 -10.00 -0.15 13.02
CA LEU A 79 -8.66 0.09 13.55
C LEU A 79 -7.59 -0.66 12.74
N ILE A 80 -7.81 -1.95 12.49
CA ILE A 80 -6.88 -2.77 11.69
C ILE A 80 -6.73 -2.17 10.29
N HIS A 81 -7.85 -1.79 9.66
CA HIS A 81 -7.82 -1.21 8.32
C HIS A 81 -7.10 0.14 8.28
N PHE A 82 -7.32 0.99 9.27
CA PHE A 82 -6.66 2.29 9.39
C PHE A 82 -5.15 2.14 9.58
N LEU A 83 -4.73 1.22 10.45
CA LEU A 83 -3.30 0.91 10.67
C LEU A 83 -2.64 0.38 9.41
N ILE A 84 -3.28 -0.56 8.72
CA ILE A 84 -2.77 -1.12 7.47
C ILE A 84 -2.68 -0.05 6.39
N PHE A 85 -3.74 0.72 6.15
CA PHE A 85 -3.76 1.75 5.10
C PHE A 85 -2.76 2.87 5.38
N GLY A 86 -2.82 3.47 6.58
CA GLY A 86 -1.93 4.55 6.96
C GLY A 86 -0.47 4.10 7.02
N GLY A 87 -0.22 2.90 7.53
CA GLY A 87 1.11 2.33 7.58
C GLY A 87 1.67 2.01 6.19
N PHE A 88 0.89 1.45 5.27
CA PHE A 88 1.34 1.27 3.89
C PHE A 88 1.57 2.58 3.14
N ALA A 89 0.86 3.67 3.49
CA ALA A 89 1.16 4.99 2.94
C ALA A 89 2.54 5.49 3.38
N VAL A 90 2.90 5.29 4.65
CA VAL A 90 4.25 5.61 5.18
C VAL A 90 5.30 4.70 4.54
N LEU A 91 5.11 3.37 4.59
CA LEU A 91 6.03 2.38 4.04
C LEU A 91 6.25 2.54 2.53
N GLY A 92 5.22 2.97 1.80
CA GLY A 92 5.28 3.19 0.35
C GLY A 92 6.38 4.18 -0.05
N LEU A 93 6.58 5.24 0.74
CA LEU A 93 7.66 6.20 0.50
C LEU A 93 9.04 5.55 0.63
N ARG A 94 9.24 4.65 1.61
CA ARG A 94 10.50 3.90 1.75
C ARG A 94 10.67 2.91 0.60
N SER A 95 9.61 2.22 0.19
CA SER A 95 9.66 1.30 -0.95
C SER A 95 10.05 2.02 -2.25
N LEU A 96 9.53 3.23 -2.49
CA LEU A 96 9.94 4.06 -3.63
C LEU A 96 11.42 4.44 -3.56
N ASP A 97 11.90 4.86 -2.40
CA ASP A 97 13.31 5.20 -2.18
C ASP A 97 14.25 3.99 -2.43
N LEU A 98 13.85 2.79 -2.01
CA LEU A 98 14.59 1.55 -2.28
C LEU A 98 14.60 1.17 -3.75
N ILE A 99 13.49 1.35 -4.47
CA ILE A 99 13.45 1.14 -5.92
C ILE A 99 14.42 2.08 -6.61
N ILE A 100 14.40 3.38 -6.28
CA ILE A 100 15.29 4.39 -6.87
C ILE A 100 16.76 4.02 -6.63
N GLN A 101 17.13 3.65 -5.41
CA GLN A 101 18.50 3.20 -5.10
C GLN A 101 18.88 1.93 -5.87
N GLY A 102 17.92 1.03 -6.09
CA GLY A 102 18.07 -0.19 -6.88
C GLY A 102 18.39 0.03 -8.35
N LEU A 103 17.99 1.15 -8.94
CA LEU A 103 18.27 1.47 -10.34
C LEU A 103 19.74 1.86 -10.59
N GLY A 104 20.52 2.03 -9.52
CA GLY A 104 21.92 2.43 -9.56
C GLY A 104 22.13 3.94 -9.53
N GLY A 105 23.39 4.37 -9.57
CA GLY A 105 23.76 5.80 -9.63
C GLY A 105 23.80 6.56 -8.29
N GLY A 106 23.60 5.87 -7.16
CA GLY A 106 23.70 6.49 -5.82
C GLY A 106 22.61 7.52 -5.52
N TYR A 107 21.54 7.54 -6.33
CA TYR A 107 20.38 8.39 -6.13
C TYR A 107 19.52 7.85 -4.98
N ALA A 108 19.06 8.77 -4.13
CA ALA A 108 18.05 8.52 -3.12
C ALA A 108 17.19 9.78 -3.02
N LEU A 109 16.02 9.69 -2.41
CA LEU A 109 15.18 10.87 -2.23
C LEU A 109 15.91 11.91 -1.37
N PRO A 110 16.17 13.13 -1.89
CA PRO A 110 17.08 14.09 -1.24
C PRO A 110 16.57 14.53 0.13
N PHE A 111 15.25 14.61 0.31
CA PHE A 111 14.63 14.95 1.60
C PHE A 111 14.72 13.84 2.65
N LEU A 112 15.00 12.59 2.25
CA LEU A 112 15.27 11.48 3.17
C LEU A 112 16.75 11.43 3.62
N ARG A 113 17.60 12.32 3.10
CA ARG A 113 19.00 12.46 3.52
C ARG A 113 19.11 13.63 4.52
N GLY A 114 19.15 13.34 5.82
CA GLY A 114 19.32 14.35 6.88
C GLY A 114 18.46 14.09 8.11
N GLY A 115 18.25 15.13 8.94
CA GLY A 115 17.49 15.00 10.19
C GLY A 115 16.05 14.52 9.99
N PHE A 116 15.39 14.94 8.90
CA PHE A 116 14.07 14.43 8.52
C PHE A 116 14.10 12.93 8.19
N GLY A 117 15.15 12.46 7.51
CA GLY A 117 15.35 11.04 7.21
C GLY A 117 15.49 10.17 8.45
N VAL A 118 16.17 10.67 9.49
CA VAL A 118 16.30 9.97 10.77
C VAL A 118 14.94 9.88 11.47
N PHE A 119 14.22 11.00 11.58
CA PHE A 119 12.87 11.02 12.15
C PHE A 119 11.91 10.07 11.39
N TYR A 120 11.91 10.18 10.06
CA TYR A 120 11.12 9.33 9.18
C TYR A 120 11.51 7.85 9.33
N GLY A 121 12.80 7.54 9.46
CA GLY A 121 13.29 6.18 9.69
C GLY A 121 12.68 5.56 10.95
N SER A 122 12.77 6.27 12.08
CA SER A 122 12.16 5.82 13.35
C SER A 122 10.64 5.70 13.26
N LEU A 123 9.98 6.66 12.62
CA LEU A 123 8.53 6.63 12.39
C LEU A 123 8.14 5.42 11.54
N LYS A 124 8.88 5.18 10.45
CA LYS A 124 8.66 4.05 9.54
C LYS A 124 8.84 2.73 10.27
N ASP A 125 9.86 2.56 11.10
CA ASP A 125 10.09 1.31 11.84
C ASP A 125 8.92 1.00 12.80
N LEU A 126 8.37 2.02 13.45
CA LEU A 126 7.15 1.88 14.26
C LEU A 126 5.96 1.44 13.41
N PHE A 127 5.73 2.08 12.27
CA PHE A 127 4.66 1.70 11.34
C PHE A 127 4.87 0.30 10.76
N GLU A 128 6.10 -0.13 10.51
CA GLU A 128 6.40 -1.48 10.02
C GLU A 128 5.97 -2.54 11.03
N LEU A 129 6.31 -2.37 12.31
CA LEU A 129 5.87 -3.26 13.38
C LEU A 129 4.34 -3.25 13.55
N ALA A 130 3.72 -2.06 13.49
CA ALA A 130 2.28 -1.92 13.59
C ALA A 130 1.54 -2.61 12.43
N VAL A 131 2.00 -2.39 11.19
CA VAL A 131 1.43 -3.02 9.99
C VAL A 131 1.65 -4.53 10.02
N LEU A 132 2.84 -5.00 10.39
CA LEU A 132 3.12 -6.43 10.51
C LEU A 132 2.16 -7.08 11.50
N SER A 133 2.00 -6.50 12.68
CA SER A 133 1.06 -6.98 13.71
C SER A 133 -0.39 -6.96 13.22
N ALA A 134 -0.81 -5.88 12.55
CA ALA A 134 -2.15 -5.74 12.00
C ALA A 134 -2.42 -6.76 10.88
N CYS A 135 -1.43 -7.03 10.01
CA CYS A 135 -1.51 -8.04 8.96
C CYS A 135 -1.59 -9.46 9.54
N ILE A 136 -0.76 -9.80 10.54
CA ILE A 136 -0.84 -11.08 11.25
C ILE A 136 -2.23 -11.26 11.83
N TRP A 137 -2.75 -10.26 12.54
CA TRP A 137 -4.08 -10.32 13.13
C TRP A 137 -5.18 -10.42 12.06
N ALA A 138 -5.08 -9.68 10.96
CA ALA A 138 -6.02 -9.77 9.84
C ALA A 138 -6.03 -11.18 9.22
N ILE A 139 -4.87 -11.81 9.07
CA ILE A 139 -4.73 -13.19 8.59
C ILE A 139 -5.35 -14.16 9.59
N LEU A 140 -5.05 -14.06 10.88
CA LEU A 140 -5.62 -14.93 11.92
C LEU A 140 -7.13 -14.81 11.98
N ARG A 141 -7.67 -13.58 11.94
CA ARG A 141 -9.10 -13.31 11.90
C ARG A 141 -9.76 -13.94 10.66
N ARG A 142 -9.09 -13.89 9.50
CA ARG A 142 -9.63 -14.42 8.25
C ARG A 142 -9.51 -15.94 8.11
N ALA A 143 -8.37 -16.51 8.47
CA ALA A 143 -8.05 -17.91 8.22
C ALA A 143 -8.53 -18.85 9.34
N VAL A 144 -8.38 -18.41 10.60
CA VAL A 144 -8.63 -19.22 11.80
C VAL A 144 -9.97 -18.87 12.44
N ILE A 145 -10.19 -17.61 12.83
CA ILE A 145 -11.38 -17.21 13.61
C ILE A 145 -12.66 -17.32 12.76
N ARG A 146 -12.58 -16.96 11.47
CA ARG A 146 -13.70 -17.01 10.51
C ARG A 146 -15.01 -16.43 11.09
N PRO A 147 -15.10 -15.10 11.29
CA PRO A 147 -16.29 -14.45 11.83
C PRO A 147 -17.60 -14.94 11.22
N ALA A 148 -18.64 -15.07 12.03
CA ALA A 148 -19.94 -15.65 11.66
C ALA A 148 -20.61 -14.99 10.45
N ARG A 149 -20.23 -13.76 10.09
CA ARG A 149 -20.68 -13.08 8.87
C ARG A 149 -20.28 -13.79 7.57
N TYR A 150 -19.27 -14.65 7.59
CA TYR A 150 -18.88 -15.44 6.42
C TYR A 150 -19.79 -16.65 6.19
N GLU A 151 -20.61 -17.02 7.18
CA GLU A 151 -21.59 -18.07 7.06
C GLU A 151 -22.94 -17.44 6.71
N LEU A 152 -23.49 -17.85 5.56
CA LEU A 152 -24.77 -17.38 5.02
C LEU A 152 -25.94 -18.06 5.76
N GLU A 153 -25.89 -18.21 7.09
CA GLU A 153 -27.04 -18.73 7.81
C GLU A 153 -27.99 -17.59 8.20
N ASN A 154 -29.05 -17.47 7.39
CA ASN A 154 -30.39 -17.11 7.85
C ASN A 154 -30.57 -15.65 8.31
N GLY A 155 -30.12 -14.67 7.50
CA GLY A 155 -30.65 -13.29 7.50
C GLY A 155 -30.53 -12.47 8.80
N ARG A 156 -30.04 -13.05 9.90
CA ARG A 156 -29.82 -12.41 11.19
C ARG A 156 -28.34 -12.10 11.32
N GLY A 157 -27.87 -11.18 10.50
CA GLY A 157 -26.48 -10.74 10.54
C GLY A 157 -26.17 -10.12 11.90
N HIS A 158 -25.29 -10.75 12.67
CA HIS A 158 -24.73 -10.21 13.92
C HIS A 158 -24.01 -8.89 13.60
N ARG A 159 -24.69 -7.77 13.83
CA ARG A 159 -24.31 -6.40 13.41
C ARG A 159 -23.10 -5.83 14.14
N TRP A 160 -22.34 -6.61 14.89
CA TRP A 160 -21.34 -6.10 15.84
C TRP A 160 -19.97 -6.77 15.76
N GLU A 161 -19.83 -7.89 15.02
CA GLU A 161 -18.61 -8.74 15.03
C GLU A 161 -17.61 -8.43 13.90
N ALA A 162 -17.35 -7.15 13.61
CA ALA A 162 -16.32 -6.78 12.63
C ALA A 162 -14.97 -6.46 13.26
#